data_AF-A0A3N5UK29-F1
#
_entry.id   AF-A0A3N5UK29-F1
#
_cell.length_a   1.000
_cell.length_b   1.000
_cell.length_c   1.000
_cell.angle_alpha   90.00
_cell.angle_beta   90.00
_cell.angle_gamma   90.00
#
_symmetry.space_group_name_H-M   'P 1'
#
loop_
_entity.id
_entity.type
_entity.pdbx_description
1 polymer ?
#
loop_
_entity_poly.entity_id
_entity_poly.type
_entity_poly.pdbx_seq_one_letter_code
_entity_poly.pdbx_strand_id
1 'polypeptide(L)' 'WKEISQEIMKELQRGVTILKGEGGYTGKDQPVLYTVITFRELSRLKGLIRRMDPDAFVVVSETLEVMGHRIGNQPHW' A
#
# COMPACT_ATOMS: atom_id res chain seq x y z
N TRP A 1 5.63 -2.80 -10.27
CA TRP A 1 4.76 -1.95 -9.42
C TRP A 1 3.38 -1.64 -10.02
N LYS A 2 3.24 -1.34 -11.33
CA LYS A 2 1.93 -0.97 -11.93
C LYS A 2 0.86 -2.07 -11.75
N GLU A 3 1.22 -3.32 -12.02
CA GLU A 3 0.32 -4.46 -11.85
C GLU A 3 -0.05 -4.68 -10.38
N ILE A 4 0.92 -4.61 -9.46
CA ILE A 4 0.67 -4.70 -8.02
C ILE A 4 -0.33 -3.61 -7.58
N SER A 5 -0.16 -2.38 -8.06
CA SER A 5 -1.10 -1.29 -7.77
C SER A 5 -2.52 -1.59 -8.26
N GLN A 6 -2.65 -2.11 -9.48
CA GLN A 6 -3.95 -2.52 -10.03
C GLN A 6 -4.57 -3.66 -9.22
N GLU A 7 -3.78 -4.65 -8.82
CA GLU A 7 -4.28 -5.79 -8.08
C GLU A 7 -4.72 -5.39 -6.66
N ILE A 8 -4.00 -4.48 -6.01
CA ILE A 8 -4.44 -3.89 -4.73
C ILE A 8 -5.81 -3.19 -4.89
N MET A 9 -5.98 -2.42 -5.97
CA MET A 9 -7.26 -1.75 -6.23
C MET A 9 -8.40 -2.71 -6.55
N LYS A 10 -8.14 -3.83 -7.22
CA LYS A 10 -9.16 -4.83 -7.58
C LYS A 10 -9.50 -5.77 -6.44
N GLU A 11 -8.49 -6.41 -5.86
CA GLU A 11 -8.66 -7.42 -4.83
C GLU A 11 -9.05 -6.81 -3.48
N LEU A 12 -8.28 -5.81 -3.03
CA LEU A 12 -8.45 -5.23 -1.70
C LEU A 12 -9.42 -4.06 -1.70
N GLN A 13 -9.77 -3.53 -2.88
CA GLN A 13 -10.63 -2.34 -3.03
C GLN A 13 -10.08 -1.12 -2.26
N ARG A 14 -8.75 -1.02 -2.23
CA ARG A 14 -8.00 0.05 -1.56
C ARG A 14 -7.35 0.98 -2.57
N GLY A 15 -7.40 2.27 -2.30
CA GLY A 15 -6.68 3.28 -3.07
C GLY A 15 -5.18 3.13 -2.88
N VAL A 16 -4.42 3.44 -3.93
CA VAL A 16 -2.96 3.42 -3.92
C VAL A 16 -2.44 4.78 -4.37
N THR A 17 -1.63 5.42 -3.54
CA THR A 17 -0.88 6.62 -3.87
C THR A 17 0.50 6.23 -4.37
N ILE A 18 0.95 6.86 -5.45
CA ILE A 18 2.30 6.66 -5.98
C ILE A 18 3.19 7.79 -5.52
N LEU A 19 4.16 7.48 -4.66
CA LEU A 19 5.20 8.43 -4.25
C LEU A 19 6.41 8.26 -5.19
N LYS A 20 6.95 9.38 -5.67
CA LYS A 20 8.19 9.37 -6.46
C LYS A 20 9.36 9.38 -5.48
N GLY A 21 10.10 8.28 -5.42
CA GLY A 21 11.34 8.18 -4.66
C GLY A 21 12.55 8.14 -5.59
N GLU A 22 13.73 8.34 -5.03
CA GLU A 22 15.02 8.17 -5.68
C GLU A 22 15.88 7.26 -4.78
N GLY A 23 16.51 6.25 -5.36
CA GLY A 23 17.37 5.34 -4.60
C GLY A 23 18.65 6.05 -4.19
N GLY A 24 18.83 6.37 -2.90
CA GLY A 24 19.94 7.21 -2.41
C GLY A 24 21.37 6.75 -2.73
N TYR A 25 21.58 5.45 -3.01
CA TYR A 25 22.88 4.97 -3.52
C TYR A 25 22.97 5.01 -5.05
N THR A 26 21.87 4.76 -5.74
CA THR A 26 21.85 4.54 -7.20
C THR A 26 21.49 5.79 -8.01
N GLY A 27 20.86 6.79 -7.40
CA GLY A 27 20.31 7.96 -8.07
C GLY A 27 19.15 7.68 -9.04
N LYS A 28 18.57 6.47 -8.99
CA LYS A 28 17.51 6.05 -9.91
C LYS A 28 16.13 6.33 -9.34
N ASP A 29 15.22 6.76 -10.21
CA ASP A 29 13.79 6.85 -9.92
C ASP A 29 13.26 5.51 -9.44
N GLN A 30 12.66 5.52 -8.25
CA GLN A 30 12.06 4.35 -7.61
C GLN A 30 10.67 4.71 -7.07
N PRO A 31 9.61 4.33 -7.80
CA PRO A 31 8.24 4.62 -7.36
C PRO A 31 7.87 3.74 -6.16
N VAL A 32 7.29 4.35 -5.14
CA VAL A 32 6.82 3.68 -3.93
C VAL A 32 5.29 3.64 -3.96
N LEU A 33 4.74 2.45 -3.73
CA LEU A 33 3.31 2.26 -3.55
C LEU A 33 2.95 2.52 -2.09
N TYR A 34 2.08 3.50 -1.85
CA TYR A 34 1.57 3.82 -0.52
C TYR A 34 0.07 3.52 -0.48
N THR A 35 -0.35 2.71 0.47
CA THR A 35 -1.77 2.39 0.67
C THR A 35 -2.04 2.24 2.15
N VAL A 36 -3.25 2.62 2.55
CA VAL A 36 -3.72 2.45 3.92
C VAL A 36 -4.69 1.30 3.94
N ILE A 37 -4.46 0.37 4.87
CA ILE A 37 -5.20 -0.88 5.00
C ILE A 37 -5.55 -1.12 6.46
N THR A 38 -6.52 -1.99 6.68
CA THR A 38 -6.83 -2.56 7.99
C THR A 38 -5.89 -3.71 8.34
N PHE A 39 -5.79 -4.06 9.63
CA PHE A 39 -5.00 -5.21 10.07
C PHE A 39 -5.44 -6.53 9.42
N ARG A 40 -6.75 -6.70 9.15
CA ARG A 40 -7.30 -7.91 8.50
C ARG A 40 -6.84 -8.07 7.05
N GLU A 41 -6.56 -6.95 6.38
CA GLU A 41 -6.12 -6.94 4.98
C GLU A 41 -4.61 -7.18 4.84
N LEU A 42 -3.83 -6.98 5.91
CA LEU A 42 -2.38 -7.07 5.90
C LEU A 42 -1.86 -8.42 5.39
N SER A 43 -2.40 -9.53 5.89
CA SER A 43 -1.98 -10.87 5.46
C SER A 43 -2.27 -11.11 3.98
N ARG A 44 -3.42 -10.62 3.49
CA ARG A 44 -3.82 -10.75 2.09
C ARG A 44 -2.96 -9.89 1.18
N LEU A 45 -2.64 -8.66 1.58
CA LEU A 45 -1.72 -7.78 0.86
C LEU A 45 -0.32 -8.41 0.77
N LYS A 46 0.24 -8.89 1.89
CA LYS A 46 1.54 -9.57 1.89
C LYS A 46 1.56 -10.78 0.95
N GLY A 47 0.49 -11.58 0.96
CA GLY A 47 0.34 -12.71 0.05
C GLY A 47 0.29 -12.29 -1.42
N LEU A 48 -0.49 -11.27 -1.75
CA LEU A 48 -0.58 -10.70 -3.11
C LEU A 48 0.79 -10.20 -3.59
N ILE A 49 1.46 -9.36 -2.79
CA ILE A 49 2.77 -8.80 -3.15
C ILE A 49 3.77 -9.93 -3.39
N ARG A 50 3.89 -10.88 -2.45
CA ARG A 50 4.88 -11.97 -2.53
C ARG A 50 4.64 -12.92 -3.71
N ARG A 51 3.38 -13.11 -4.14
CA ARG A 51 3.06 -13.89 -5.35
C ARG A 51 3.50 -13.18 -6.64
N MET A 52 3.42 -11.85 -6.67
CA MET A 52 3.72 -11.06 -7.86
C MET A 52 5.20 -10.67 -7.95
N ASP A 53 5.81 -10.35 -6.81
CA ASP A 53 7.19 -9.92 -6.68
C ASP A 53 7.78 -10.48 -5.37
N PRO A 54 8.44 -11.65 -5.43
CA PRO A 54 9.06 -12.29 -4.27
C PRO A 54 10.18 -11.46 -3.63
N ASP A 55 10.81 -10.56 -4.40
CA ASP A 55 11.93 -9.72 -3.97
C ASP A 55 11.46 -8.34 -3.47
N ALA A 56 10.16 -8.06 -3.54
CA ALA A 56 9.57 -6.83 -3.00
C ALA A 56 9.73 -6.75 -1.48
N PHE A 57 10.15 -5.59 -1.00
CA PHE A 57 10.12 -5.24 0.42
C PHE A 57 8.92 -4.35 0.74
N VAL A 58 8.38 -4.50 1.95
CA VAL A 58 7.19 -3.78 2.41
C VAL A 58 7.47 -3.22 3.80
N VAL A 59 7.28 -1.91 3.96
CA VAL A 59 7.30 -1.25 5.27
C VAL A 59 5.86 -1.10 5.75
N VAL A 60 5.60 -1.51 6.99
CA VAL A 60 4.27 -1.39 7.62
C VAL A 60 4.41 -0.45 8.80
N SER A 61 3.65 0.64 8.78
CA SER A 61 3.61 1.62 9.86
C SER A 61 2.19 1.73 10.41
N GLU A 62 2.05 1.70 11.72
CA GLU A 62 0.77 1.95 12.38
C GLU A 62 0.42 3.45 12.27
N THR A 63 -0.86 3.75 12.05
CA THR A 63 -1.37 5.12 11.99
C THR A 63 -2.41 5.31 13.09
N LEU A 64 -2.35 6.44 13.80
CA LEU A 64 -3.26 6.75 14.91
C LEU A 64 -4.70 6.97 14.43
N GLU A 65 -4.86 7.74 13.37
CA GLU A 65 -6.15 8.09 12.81
C GLU A 65 -6.05 8.28 11.30
N VAL A 66 -7.10 7.85 10.60
CA VAL A 66 -7.28 8.11 9.18
C VAL A 66 -8.67 8.69 9.03
N MET A 67 -8.82 9.82 8.33
CA MET A 67 -10.12 10.39 8.02
C MET A 67 -10.50 10.04 6.58
N GLY A 68 -11.69 9.47 6.37
CA GLY A 68 -12.20 9.20 5.02
C GLY A 68 -13.16 8.01 4.95
N HIS A 69 -14.10 8.09 4.00
CA HIS A 69 -15.31 7.25 3.85
C HIS A 69 -15.06 5.73 3.69
N ARG A 70 -13.82 5.25 3.68
CA ARG A 70 -13.47 3.84 3.46
C ARG A 70 -12.47 3.27 4.47
N ILE A 71 -11.82 4.12 5.26
CA ILE A 71 -10.74 3.70 6.17
C ILE A 71 -10.94 4.27 7.57
N GLY A 72 -11.61 5.42 7.69
CA GLY A 72 -11.68 6.12 8.96
C GLY A 72 -12.52 5.42 10.02
N ASN A 73 -11.99 5.43 11.24
CA ASN A 73 -12.66 5.01 12.45
C ASN A 73 -13.48 6.14 13.10
N GLN A 74 -13.65 7.29 12.43
CA GLN A 74 -14.51 8.35 12.95
C GLN A 74 -15.99 7.98 12.79
N PRO A 75 -16.79 8.08 13.87
CA PRO A 75 -18.24 8.04 13.74
C PRO A 75 -18.68 9.25 12.91
N HIS A 76 -19.40 8.97 11.82
CA HIS A 76 -20.17 10.00 11.13
C HIS A 76 -21.42 10.28 11.99
N TRP A 77 -21.46 11.42 12.67
CA TRP A 77 -22.70 12.00 13.17
C TRP A 77 -23.29 12.94 12.11
#